data_AF-A0A160TKH9-F1
#
_entry.id   AF-A0A160TKH9-F1
#
_cell.length_a   1.000
_cell.length_b   1.000
_cell.length_c   1.000
_cell.angle_alpha   90.00
_cell.angle_beta   90.00
_cell.angle_gamma   90.00
#
_symmetry.space_group_name_H-M   'P 1'
#
loop_
_entity.id
_entity.type
_entity.pdbx_description
1 polymer ?
#
loop_
_entity_poly.entity_id
_entity_poly.type
_entity_poly.pdbx_seq_one_letter_code
_entity_poly.pdbx_strand_id
1 'polypeptide(L)'
;MAHGFMVAREATPRMIGHGGNTVDFHSYLLLAPEADFGFFVSTTGGPDSSPARTELSNAIIGRLFPAKPAQRASGEEAPPPLGQYRANRRDYGKPADPAGDLTVSVAGPNAVITKDSQETLHWERIGPHLYERVTGARDGGPYDRLEFYGSSADPRLSFASSPHQTWHLVKP
;
A
#
# COMPACT_ATOMS: atom_id res chain seq x y z
N MET A 1 -12.66 -7.11 4.87
CA MET A 1 -13.48 -7.25 3.65
C MET A 1 -14.88 -7.70 4.06
N ALA A 2 -15.92 -7.23 3.38
CA ALA A 2 -17.29 -7.69 3.59
C ALA A 2 -18.03 -7.72 2.25
N HIS A 3 -18.78 -8.80 1.99
CA HIS A 3 -19.59 -8.96 0.76
C HIS A 3 -18.83 -8.69 -0.56
N GLY A 4 -17.54 -9.06 -0.61
CA GLY A 4 -16.70 -8.83 -1.78
C GLY A 4 -16.03 -7.46 -1.86
N PHE A 5 -16.32 -6.52 -0.95
CA PHE A 5 -15.69 -5.19 -0.95
C PHE A 5 -14.58 -5.07 0.10
N MET A 6 -13.51 -4.36 -0.28
CA MET A 6 -12.47 -3.86 0.60
C MET A 6 -12.66 -2.37 0.85
N VAL A 7 -12.30 -1.90 2.05
CA VAL A 7 -12.20 -0.47 2.30
C VAL A 7 -10.97 0.04 1.56
N ALA A 8 -11.19 0.98 0.65
CA ALA A 8 -10.14 1.65 -0.11
C ALA A 8 -9.68 2.94 0.59
N ARG A 9 -10.59 3.58 1.34
CA ARG A 9 -10.32 4.81 2.11
C ARG A 9 -11.34 4.94 3.24
N GLU A 10 -10.86 5.15 4.46
CA GLU A 10 -11.72 5.43 5.63
C GLU A 10 -12.10 6.91 5.75
N ALA A 11 -11.24 7.82 5.28
CA ALA A 11 -11.50 9.26 5.32
C ALA A 11 -12.69 9.65 4.42
N THR A 12 -13.50 10.62 4.83
CA THR A 12 -14.68 11.08 4.08
C THR A 12 -14.32 11.64 2.68
N PRO A 13 -15.11 11.34 1.62
CA PRO A 13 -16.13 10.30 1.61
C PRO A 13 -15.48 8.93 1.71
N ARG A 14 -16.10 8.04 2.48
CA ARG A 14 -15.58 6.69 2.66
C ARG A 14 -15.67 5.95 1.33
N MET A 15 -14.62 5.24 0.97
CA MET A 15 -14.55 4.54 -0.32
C MET A 15 -14.39 3.05 -0.10
N ILE A 16 -15.17 2.28 -0.83
CA ILE A 16 -15.08 0.83 -0.91
C ILE A 16 -14.82 0.42 -2.35
N GLY A 17 -14.16 -0.72 -2.54
CA GLY A 17 -13.86 -1.17 -3.89
C GLY A 17 -13.52 -2.64 -3.99
N HIS A 18 -13.29 -3.08 -5.22
CA HIS A 18 -12.81 -4.42 -5.53
C HIS A 18 -11.95 -4.39 -6.78
N GLY A 19 -10.80 -5.09 -6.73
CA GLY A 19 -9.90 -5.21 -7.87
C GLY A 19 -10.03 -6.57 -8.56
N GLY A 20 -10.02 -6.56 -9.89
CA GLY A 20 -9.84 -7.76 -10.71
C GLY A 20 -8.40 -7.85 -11.21
N ASN A 21 -7.81 -9.03 -11.14
CA ASN A 21 -6.43 -9.24 -11.58
C ASN A 21 -6.27 -10.64 -12.21
N THR A 22 -6.00 -10.69 -13.52
CA THR A 22 -5.48 -11.87 -14.23
C THR A 22 -4.14 -11.50 -14.85
N VAL A 23 -3.55 -12.38 -15.68
CA VAL A 23 -2.26 -12.11 -16.31
C VAL A 23 -2.31 -10.86 -17.20
N ASP A 24 -3.35 -10.73 -18.04
CA ASP A 24 -3.43 -9.67 -19.07
C ASP A 24 -4.63 -8.72 -18.89
N PHE A 25 -5.40 -8.87 -17.80
CA PHE A 25 -6.56 -8.05 -17.50
C PHE A 25 -6.54 -7.57 -16.05
N HIS A 26 -6.69 -6.27 -15.88
CA HIS A 26 -6.79 -5.65 -14.56
C HIS A 26 -8.00 -4.72 -14.52
N SER A 27 -8.68 -4.71 -13.39
CA SER A 27 -9.80 -3.80 -13.16
C SER A 27 -9.85 -3.31 -11.73
N TYR A 28 -10.57 -2.21 -11.54
CA TYR A 28 -10.94 -1.72 -10.23
C TYR A 28 -12.28 -1.01 -10.27
N LEU A 29 -13.19 -1.50 -9.43
CA LEU A 29 -14.43 -0.83 -9.06
C LEU A 29 -14.17 -0.06 -7.76
N LEU A 30 -14.52 1.21 -7.74
CA LEU A 30 -14.53 2.05 -6.53
C LEU A 30 -15.89 2.74 -6.40
N LEU A 31 -16.44 2.72 -5.20
CA LEU A 31 -17.69 3.38 -4.83
C LEU A 31 -17.45 4.29 -3.63
N ALA A 32 -18.03 5.50 -3.68
CA ALA A 32 -18.09 6.48 -2.60
C ALA A 32 -19.58 6.84 -2.37
N PRO A 33 -20.33 5.99 -1.64
CA PRO A 33 -21.79 6.10 -1.54
C PRO A 33 -22.26 7.45 -1.00
N GLU A 34 -21.55 8.03 -0.03
CA GLU A 34 -21.92 9.31 0.59
C GLU A 34 -21.72 10.51 -0.36
N ALA A 35 -20.99 10.32 -1.47
CA ALA A 35 -20.74 11.33 -2.48
C ALA A 35 -21.53 11.07 -3.78
N ASP A 36 -22.42 10.07 -3.81
CA ASP A 36 -23.12 9.60 -5.01
C ASP A 36 -22.17 9.42 -6.21
N PHE A 37 -21.02 8.82 -5.93
CA PHE A 37 -19.95 8.70 -6.91
C PHE A 37 -19.37 7.28 -6.94
N GLY A 38 -18.97 6.86 -8.12
CA GLY A 38 -18.21 5.64 -8.32
C GLY A 38 -17.60 5.61 -9.71
N PHE A 39 -16.58 4.78 -9.88
CA PHE A 39 -16.02 4.49 -11.19
C PHE A 39 -15.60 3.04 -11.30
N PHE A 40 -15.53 2.59 -12.55
CA PHE A 40 -14.93 1.33 -12.92
C PHE A 40 -13.85 1.61 -13.97
N VAL A 41 -12.62 1.17 -13.70
CA VAL A 41 -11.52 1.20 -14.66
C VAL A 41 -11.16 -0.24 -14.99
N SER A 42 -10.99 -0.54 -16.27
CA SER A 42 -10.39 -1.79 -16.74
C SER A 42 -9.32 -1.51 -17.77
N THR A 43 -8.22 -2.24 -17.67
CA THR A 43 -7.09 -2.17 -18.58
C THR A 43 -6.75 -3.58 -19.04
N THR A 44 -6.45 -3.71 -20.32
CA THR A 44 -5.89 -4.91 -20.93
C THR A 44 -4.53 -4.58 -21.52
N GLY A 45 -3.62 -5.54 -21.54
CA GLY A 45 -2.30 -5.38 -22.16
C GLY A 45 -1.17 -5.79 -21.23
N GLY A 46 0.06 -5.63 -21.72
CA GLY A 46 1.29 -6.11 -21.08
C GLY A 46 1.63 -5.48 -19.71
N PRO A 47 2.90 -5.52 -19.28
CA PRO A 47 3.32 -5.27 -17.89
C PRO A 47 2.80 -3.98 -17.24
N ASP A 48 2.57 -2.94 -18.04
CA ASP A 48 2.15 -1.61 -17.55
C ASP A 48 0.65 -1.46 -17.31
N SER A 49 -0.17 -2.44 -17.70
CA SER A 49 -1.63 -2.34 -17.59
C SER A 49 -2.09 -2.29 -16.12
N SER A 50 -1.53 -3.12 -15.24
CA SER A 50 -1.83 -3.09 -13.80
C SER A 50 -1.42 -1.77 -13.12
N PRO A 51 -0.17 -1.27 -13.30
CA PRO A 51 0.23 0.06 -12.82
C PRO A 51 -0.66 1.19 -13.36
N ALA A 52 -0.97 1.19 -14.66
CA ALA A 52 -1.78 2.24 -15.29
C ALA A 52 -3.19 2.31 -14.68
N ARG A 53 -3.80 1.15 -14.40
CA ARG A 53 -5.10 1.07 -13.72
C ARG A 53 -5.05 1.70 -12.33
N THR A 54 -4.01 1.42 -11.55
CA THR A 54 -3.82 2.00 -10.21
C THR A 54 -3.58 3.51 -10.30
N GLU A 55 -2.73 3.94 -11.23
CA GLU A 55 -2.37 5.34 -11.42
C GLU A 55 -3.56 6.22 -11.80
N LEU A 56 -4.37 5.76 -12.76
CA LEU A 56 -5.59 6.45 -13.18
C LEU A 56 -6.61 6.51 -12.04
N SER A 57 -6.81 5.41 -11.32
CA SER A 57 -7.74 5.34 -10.18
C SER A 57 -7.35 6.36 -9.10
N ASN A 58 -6.07 6.41 -8.75
CA ASN A 58 -5.54 7.36 -7.78
C ASN A 58 -5.66 8.81 -8.27
N ALA A 59 -5.51 9.07 -9.58
CA ALA A 59 -5.61 10.41 -10.14
C ALA A 59 -7.05 10.94 -10.08
N ILE A 60 -8.03 10.08 -10.39
CA ILE A 60 -9.46 10.40 -10.24
C ILE A 60 -9.77 10.73 -8.77
N ILE A 61 -9.33 9.88 -7.84
CA ILE A 61 -9.55 10.08 -6.39
C ILE A 61 -8.92 11.40 -5.91
N GLY A 62 -7.64 11.63 -6.22
CA GLY A 62 -6.93 12.83 -5.80
C GLY A 62 -7.54 14.11 -6.36
N ARG A 63 -8.06 14.06 -7.59
CA ARG A 63 -8.68 15.21 -8.26
C ARG A 63 -10.07 15.55 -7.73
N LEU A 64 -10.88 14.55 -7.37
CA LEU A 64 -12.27 14.73 -6.95
C LEU A 64 -12.43 14.84 -5.43
N PHE A 65 -11.59 14.12 -4.69
CA PHE A 65 -11.65 14.04 -3.23
C PHE A 65 -10.26 14.26 -2.62
N PRO A 66 -9.65 15.43 -2.85
CA PRO A 66 -8.29 15.69 -2.41
C PRO A 66 -8.14 15.50 -0.89
N ALA A 67 -7.07 14.83 -0.50
CA ALA A 67 -6.63 14.73 0.87
C ALA A 67 -5.40 15.61 1.10
N LYS A 68 -5.22 16.04 2.36
CA LYS A 68 -3.94 16.57 2.83
C LYS A 68 -3.09 15.42 3.38
N PRO A 69 -1.76 15.49 3.24
CA PRO A 69 -0.88 14.51 3.87
C PRO A 69 -1.05 14.58 5.40
N ALA A 70 -0.84 13.46 6.08
CA ALA A 70 -0.91 13.42 7.53
C ALA A 70 0.25 14.20 8.16
N GLN A 71 -0.01 14.82 9.31
CA GLN A 71 1.02 15.51 10.08
C GLN A 71 2.14 14.52 10.46
N ARG A 72 3.40 14.92 10.25
CA ARG A 72 4.54 14.09 10.63
C ARG A 72 4.66 14.01 12.14
N ALA A 73 4.94 12.80 12.63
CA ALA A 73 5.17 12.57 14.04
C ALA A 73 6.47 13.25 14.48
N SER A 74 6.43 13.94 15.61
CA SER A 74 7.60 14.51 16.28
C SER A 74 8.17 13.53 17.32
N GLY A 75 9.42 13.74 17.72
CA GLY A 75 10.10 12.93 18.74
C GLY A 75 10.82 11.71 18.19
N GLU A 76 11.52 11.01 19.06
CA GLU A 76 12.23 9.77 18.75
C GLU A 76 11.36 8.56 19.10
N GLU A 77 11.32 7.57 18.21
CA GLU A 77 10.73 6.25 18.43
C GLU A 77 11.77 5.22 18.03
N ALA A 78 11.73 4.03 18.65
CA ALA A 78 12.57 2.93 18.20
C ALA A 78 12.29 2.64 16.71
N PRO A 79 13.32 2.36 15.90
CA PRO A 79 13.10 1.95 14.52
C PRO A 79 12.15 0.74 14.45
N PRO A 80 11.30 0.64 13.42
CA PRO A 80 10.50 -0.56 13.21
C PRO A 80 11.43 -1.73 12.91
N PRO A 81 10.96 -2.99 13.00
CA PRO A 81 11.77 -4.13 12.64
C PRO A 81 12.27 -4.00 11.19
N LEU A 82 13.59 -4.04 11.00
CA LEU A 82 14.26 -3.86 9.72
C LEU A 82 14.65 -5.22 9.14
N GLY A 83 14.78 -5.31 7.82
CA GLY A 83 15.24 -6.52 7.14
C GLY A 83 14.37 -6.90 5.95
N GLN A 84 14.42 -8.19 5.58
CA GLN A 84 13.65 -8.74 4.47
C GLN A 84 12.26 -9.15 4.93
N TYR A 85 11.26 -8.76 4.17
CA TYR A 85 9.86 -9.05 4.41
C TYR A 85 9.30 -9.84 3.25
N ARG A 86 8.55 -10.90 3.54
CA ARG A 86 7.99 -11.80 2.54
C ARG A 86 6.48 -11.75 2.53
N ALA A 87 5.89 -11.53 1.37
CA ALA A 87 4.45 -11.51 1.20
C ALA A 87 3.81 -12.88 1.45
N ASN A 88 2.64 -12.87 2.09
CA ASN A 88 1.75 -14.03 2.19
C ASN A 88 1.13 -14.42 0.83
N ARG A 89 0.93 -13.45 -0.08
CA ARG A 89 0.45 -13.73 -1.44
C ARG A 89 1.59 -14.20 -2.33
N ARG A 90 1.82 -15.50 -2.28
CA ARG A 90 2.79 -16.22 -3.11
C ARG A 90 2.25 -17.59 -3.50
N ASP A 91 2.90 -18.20 -4.49
CA ASP A 91 2.71 -19.61 -4.79
C ASP A 91 3.45 -20.45 -3.73
N TYR A 92 2.70 -21.16 -2.89
CA TYR A 92 3.26 -22.05 -1.88
C TYR A 92 3.67 -23.42 -2.44
N GLY A 93 3.29 -23.74 -3.69
CA GLY A 93 3.81 -24.89 -4.41
C GLY A 93 5.23 -24.69 -4.94
N LYS A 94 5.74 -23.45 -4.90
CA LYS A 94 7.11 -23.10 -5.30
C LYS A 94 7.98 -22.75 -4.08
N PRO A 95 9.30 -23.00 -4.15
CA PRO A 95 10.25 -22.50 -3.17
C PRO A 95 10.11 -20.99 -2.97
N ALA A 96 10.53 -20.52 -1.80
CA ALA A 96 10.62 -19.09 -1.59
C ALA A 96 11.65 -18.46 -2.53
N ASP A 97 11.34 -17.27 -3.03
CA ASP A 97 12.25 -16.45 -3.80
C ASP A 97 12.68 -15.23 -2.98
N PRO A 98 13.86 -15.29 -2.31
CA PRO A 98 14.37 -14.16 -1.54
C PRO A 98 14.67 -12.91 -2.38
N ALA A 99 14.83 -13.02 -3.71
CA ALA A 99 15.08 -11.87 -4.57
C ALA A 99 13.82 -11.00 -4.76
N GLY A 100 12.63 -11.56 -4.51
CA GLY A 100 11.35 -10.85 -4.53
C GLY A 100 10.87 -10.37 -3.15
N ASP A 101 11.67 -10.56 -2.10
CA ASP A 101 11.32 -10.04 -0.77
C ASP A 101 11.47 -8.51 -0.72
N LEU A 102 10.60 -7.87 0.06
CA LEU A 102 10.63 -6.45 0.33
C LEU A 102 11.71 -6.16 1.37
N THR A 103 12.71 -5.36 1.02
CA THR A 103 13.71 -4.87 1.97
C THR A 103 13.18 -3.62 2.68
N VAL A 104 13.18 -3.63 4.01
CA VAL A 104 12.91 -2.46 4.85
C VAL A 104 14.21 -2.00 5.50
N SER A 105 14.57 -0.73 5.30
CA SER A 105 15.77 -0.12 5.87
C SER A 105 15.49 1.25 6.49
N VAL A 106 16.38 1.67 7.39
CA VAL A 106 16.31 2.99 8.01
C VAL A 106 16.70 4.08 7.00
N ALA A 107 15.93 5.17 6.98
CA ALA A 107 16.23 6.37 6.18
C ALA A 107 16.47 7.62 7.05
N GLY A 108 16.12 7.56 8.33
CA GLY A 108 16.33 8.59 9.32
C GLY A 108 15.59 8.25 10.63
N PRO A 109 15.60 9.13 11.64
CA PRO A 109 14.96 8.88 12.94
C PRO A 109 13.46 8.56 12.82
N ASN A 110 12.79 9.18 11.85
CA ASN A 110 11.34 9.09 11.65
C ASN A 110 11.01 8.64 10.22
N ALA A 111 11.91 7.93 9.55
CA ALA A 111 11.74 7.56 8.15
C ALA A 111 12.31 6.18 7.83
N VAL A 112 11.63 5.48 6.92
CA VAL A 112 12.07 4.19 6.39
C VAL A 112 12.04 4.20 4.87
N ILE A 113 12.86 3.33 4.27
CA ILE A 113 12.80 2.98 2.86
C ILE A 113 12.28 1.56 2.74
N THR A 114 11.37 1.33 1.80
CA THR A 114 11.03 -0.01 1.31
C THR A 114 11.56 -0.16 -0.10
N LYS A 115 12.17 -1.31 -0.41
CA LYS A 115 12.70 -1.60 -1.74
C LYS A 115 12.37 -3.02 -2.15
N ASP A 116 11.86 -3.19 -3.35
CA ASP A 116 11.74 -4.49 -4.02
C ASP A 116 12.45 -4.45 -5.39
N SER A 117 12.13 -5.39 -6.27
CA SER A 117 12.70 -5.47 -7.63
C SER A 117 12.18 -4.39 -8.58
N GLN A 118 11.07 -3.72 -8.24
CA GLN A 118 10.40 -2.76 -9.10
C GLN A 118 10.63 -1.32 -8.64
N GLU A 119 10.57 -1.07 -7.33
CA GLU A 119 10.56 0.29 -6.80
C GLU A 119 11.35 0.47 -5.50
N THR A 120 11.69 1.72 -5.22
CA THR A 120 12.23 2.18 -3.94
C THR A 120 11.36 3.33 -3.46
N LEU A 121 10.72 3.13 -2.31
CA LEU A 121 9.74 4.07 -1.75
C LEU A 121 10.24 4.61 -0.41
N HIS A 122 10.08 5.91 -0.22
CA HIS A 122 10.37 6.60 1.03
C HIS A 122 9.08 6.85 1.80
N TRP A 123 9.18 6.64 3.12
CA TRP A 123 8.06 6.76 4.04
C TRP A 123 8.45 7.58 5.27
N GLU A 124 7.58 8.47 5.71
CA GLU A 124 7.78 9.30 6.89
C GLU A 124 6.75 8.96 7.97
N ARG A 125 7.17 8.94 9.23
CA ARG A 125 6.32 8.56 10.37
C ARG A 125 5.21 9.58 10.58
N ILE A 126 3.99 9.08 10.74
CA ILE A 126 2.78 9.86 11.03
C ILE A 126 2.08 9.43 12.34
N GLY A 127 2.59 8.36 12.96
CA GLY A 127 2.13 7.87 14.27
C GLY A 127 2.94 6.65 14.71
N PRO A 128 2.62 6.07 15.88
CA PRO A 128 3.26 4.85 16.34
C PRO A 128 3.13 3.74 15.29
N HIS A 129 4.26 3.18 14.87
CA HIS A 129 4.33 2.15 13.84
C HIS A 129 3.68 2.47 12.48
N LEU A 130 3.29 3.73 12.23
CA LEU A 130 2.54 4.14 11.06
C LEU A 130 3.30 5.20 10.26
N TYR A 131 3.44 4.94 8.97
CA TYR A 131 4.19 5.76 8.03
C TYR A 131 3.34 6.10 6.82
N GLU A 132 3.62 7.24 6.19
CA GLU A 132 2.97 7.70 4.97
C GLU A 132 4.00 7.85 3.85
N ARG A 133 3.64 7.43 2.64
CA ARG A 133 4.52 7.47 1.47
C ARG A 133 4.79 8.91 1.06
N VAL A 134 6.05 9.23 0.79
CA VAL A 134 6.49 10.52 0.26
C VAL A 134 6.85 10.42 -1.22
N THR A 135 7.48 9.32 -1.64
CA THR A 135 7.84 9.10 -3.05
C THR A 135 6.59 9.04 -3.93
N GLY A 136 6.58 9.81 -5.02
CA GLY A 136 5.49 9.77 -6.01
C GLY A 136 4.13 10.19 -5.47
N ALA A 137 4.08 10.84 -4.30
CA ALA A 137 2.85 11.43 -3.78
C ALA A 137 2.40 12.56 -4.72
N ARG A 138 1.13 12.53 -5.14
CA ARG A 138 0.53 13.59 -5.96
C ARG A 138 -0.26 14.56 -5.09
N ASP A 139 -0.42 15.77 -5.57
CA ASP A 139 -1.33 16.73 -4.95
C ASP A 139 -2.75 16.14 -4.86
N GLY A 140 -3.31 16.18 -3.65
CA GLY A 140 -4.62 15.59 -3.35
C GLY A 140 -4.58 14.09 -3.00
N GLY A 141 -3.42 13.42 -3.08
CA GLY A 141 -3.28 12.00 -2.74
C GLY A 141 -3.95 11.06 -3.76
N PRO A 142 -4.32 9.83 -3.37
CA PRO A 142 -4.19 9.28 -2.02
C PRO A 142 -2.72 9.11 -1.60
N TYR A 143 -2.44 9.36 -0.31
CA TYR A 143 -1.14 9.09 0.30
C TYR A 143 -1.19 7.70 0.92
N ASP A 144 -0.45 6.76 0.34
CA ASP A 144 -0.43 5.39 0.84
C ASP A 144 0.21 5.33 2.23
N ARG A 145 -0.21 4.34 3.02
CA ARG A 145 0.29 4.14 4.38
C ARG A 145 0.91 2.78 4.54
N LEU A 146 1.99 2.74 5.32
CA LEU A 146 2.69 1.55 5.74
C LEU A 146 2.51 1.41 7.25
N GLU A 147 2.00 0.27 7.69
CA GLU A 147 1.81 -0.03 9.11
C GLU A 147 2.64 -1.25 9.50
N PHE A 148 3.39 -1.14 10.60
CA PHE A 148 4.05 -2.25 11.25
C PHE A 148 3.22 -2.76 12.43
N TYR A 149 3.08 -4.08 12.54
CA TYR A 149 2.29 -4.71 13.61
C TYR A 149 2.77 -6.14 13.86
N GLY A 150 2.08 -6.85 14.76
CA GLY A 150 2.44 -8.21 15.16
C GLY A 150 3.25 -8.22 16.46
N SER A 151 3.78 -9.40 16.80
CA SER A 151 4.59 -9.56 18.02
C SER A 151 6.07 -9.43 17.68
N SER A 152 6.92 -9.26 18.70
CA SER A 152 8.37 -9.30 18.53
C SER A 152 8.88 -10.62 17.93
N ALA A 153 8.13 -11.72 18.10
CA ALA A 153 8.47 -13.03 17.56
C ALA A 153 7.99 -13.26 16.11
N ASP A 154 7.03 -12.46 15.63
CA ASP A 154 6.50 -12.49 14.26
C ASP A 154 6.10 -11.07 13.81
N PRO A 155 7.11 -10.21 13.51
CA PRO A 155 6.86 -8.87 13.01
C PRO A 155 6.25 -8.90 11.61
N ARG A 156 5.27 -8.03 11.38
CA ARG A 156 4.52 -7.94 10.14
C ARG A 156 4.41 -6.49 9.69
N LEU A 157 4.14 -6.32 8.40
CA LEU A 157 3.71 -5.05 7.85
C LEU A 157 2.63 -5.23 6.78
N SER A 158 1.89 -4.16 6.52
CA SER A 158 0.93 -4.07 5.42
C SER A 158 0.90 -2.65 4.84
N PHE A 159 0.45 -2.56 3.59
CA PHE A 159 0.16 -1.30 2.92
C PHE A 159 -1.34 -1.05 2.90
N ALA A 160 -1.77 0.18 3.15
CA ALA A 160 -3.18 0.55 3.08
C ALA A 160 -3.77 0.38 1.68
N SER A 161 -2.96 0.55 0.63
CA SER A 161 -3.33 0.27 -0.76
C SER A 161 -3.55 -1.22 -1.05
N SER A 162 -2.94 -2.11 -0.26
CA SER A 162 -3.00 -3.57 -0.42
C SER A 162 -3.31 -4.27 0.91
N PRO A 163 -4.46 -3.97 1.55
CA PRO A 163 -4.74 -4.40 2.92
C PRO A 163 -4.96 -5.91 3.07
N HIS A 164 -5.08 -6.61 1.94
CA HIS A 164 -5.21 -8.07 1.87
C HIS A 164 -3.84 -8.78 1.77
N GLN A 165 -2.75 -8.02 1.59
CA GLN A 165 -1.38 -8.54 1.58
C GLN A 165 -0.73 -8.21 2.91
N THR A 166 -0.20 -9.26 3.55
CA THR A 166 0.60 -9.13 4.76
C THR A 166 2.01 -9.60 4.43
N TRP A 167 2.98 -8.85 4.90
CA TRP A 167 4.38 -9.18 4.75
C TRP A 167 4.96 -9.58 6.10
N HIS A 168 5.66 -10.72 6.15
CA HIS A 168 6.26 -11.26 7.36
C HIS A 168 7.76 -11.05 7.33
N LEU A 169 8.35 -10.60 8.44
CA LEU A 169 9.80 -10.52 8.56
C LEU A 169 10.42 -11.93 8.39
N VAL A 170 11.33 -12.07 7.43
CA VAL A 170 12.07 -13.30 7.19
C VAL A 170 13.11 -13.43 8.29
N LYS A 171 13.00 -14.52 9.06
CA LYS A 171 14.03 -14.86 10.05
C LYS A 171 15.29 -15.33 9.31
N PRO A 172 16.48 -14.86 9.72
CA PRO A 172 17.74 -15.36 9.19
C PRO A 172 17.92 -16.86 9.45
#